data_AF-A0A7K4GJ54-F1
#
_entry.id   AF-A0A7K4GJ54-F1
#
_cell.length_a   1.000
_cell.length_b   1.000
_cell.length_c   1.000
_cell.angle_alpha   90.00
_cell.angle_beta   90.00
_cell.angle_gamma   90.00
#
_symmetry.space_group_name_H-M   'P 1'
#
loop_
_entity.id
_entity.type
_entity.pdbx_description
1 polymer ?
#
loop_
_entity_poly.entity_id
_entity_poly.type
_entity_poly.pdbx_seq_one_letter_code
_entity_poly.pdbx_strand_id
1 'polypeptide(L)'
;MSHALSKGRYPRQPDGSAVLATCREDFRKFKDRNGNIELEHLSTLIKDLEKRGLDPDIYKKQKENLEEVRSLITKGEEIVAFTRFTRTFPYCMPHRSIL
;
A
#
# COMPACT_ATOMS: atom_id res chain seq x y z
N MET A 1 36.75 13.18 10.94
CA MET A 1 35.58 13.37 11.82
C MET A 1 34.65 12.20 11.63
N SER A 2 34.44 11.42 12.69
CA SER A 2 33.60 10.23 12.71
C SER A 2 32.14 10.62 12.93
N HIS A 3 31.22 10.07 12.12
CA HIS A 3 29.87 9.68 12.56
C HIS A 3 29.50 8.37 11.87
N ALA A 4 28.78 7.55 12.62
CA ALA A 4 28.75 6.10 12.54
C ALA A 4 27.40 5.56 12.02
N LEU A 5 27.44 4.32 11.50
CA LEU A 5 26.36 3.29 11.40
C LEU A 5 25.17 3.63 10.46
N SER A 6 24.78 2.79 9.49
CA SER A 6 24.30 1.42 9.71
C SER A 6 24.15 0.61 8.40
N LYS A 7 24.21 -0.72 8.57
CA LYS A 7 23.94 -1.79 7.59
C LYS A 7 22.54 -1.63 6.96
N GLY A 8 22.43 -1.92 5.67
CA GLY A 8 21.14 -2.03 4.96
C GLY A 8 20.75 -0.79 4.17
N ARG A 9 21.54 -0.41 3.16
CA ARG A 9 21.03 0.52 2.14
C ARG A 9 19.92 -0.20 1.39
N TYR A 10 18.68 0.11 1.75
CA TYR A 10 17.50 -0.28 0.99
C TYR A 10 17.68 0.12 -0.49
N PRO A 11 17.15 -0.68 -1.44
CA PRO A 11 17.28 -0.39 -2.86
C PRO A 11 16.82 1.04 -3.15
N ARG A 12 17.61 1.77 -3.96
CA ARG A 12 17.25 3.11 -4.42
C ARG A 12 15.83 3.08 -4.99
N GLN A 13 15.04 4.10 -4.64
CA GLN A 13 13.71 4.29 -5.23
C GLN A 13 13.83 4.20 -6.76
N PRO A 14 12.91 3.50 -7.44
CA PRO A 14 12.99 3.34 -8.87
C PRO A 14 12.99 4.73 -9.55
N ASP A 15 13.94 4.93 -10.46
CA ASP A 15 14.02 6.13 -11.31
C ASP A 15 12.83 6.15 -12.27
N GLY A 16 11.70 6.69 -11.78
CA GLY A 16 10.42 6.70 -12.48
C GLY A 16 9.51 7.78 -11.89
N SER A 17 9.86 9.05 -12.13
CA SER A 17 9.20 10.22 -11.54
C SER A 17 7.67 10.18 -11.64
N ALA A 18 7.14 9.66 -12.76
CA ALA A 18 5.71 9.51 -13.00
C ALA A 18 5.05 8.43 -12.12
N VAL A 19 5.69 7.27 -11.95
CA VAL A 19 5.17 6.18 -11.09
C VAL A 19 5.26 6.59 -9.62
N LEU A 20 6.36 7.21 -9.22
CA LEU A 20 6.51 7.70 -7.84
C LEU A 20 5.49 8.81 -7.51
N ALA A 21 5.25 9.74 -8.44
CA ALA A 21 4.21 10.77 -8.28
C ALA A 21 2.82 10.15 -8.17
N THR A 22 2.53 9.17 -9.01
CA THR A 22 1.29 8.39 -9.01
C THR A 22 1.07 7.70 -7.65
N CYS A 23 2.10 7.02 -7.15
CA CYS A 23 2.03 6.33 -5.86
C CYS A 23 1.85 7.29 -4.70
N ARG A 24 2.48 8.48 -4.74
CA ARG A 24 2.29 9.52 -3.72
C ARG A 24 0.86 10.04 -3.72
N GLU A 25 0.27 10.25 -4.89
CA GLU A 25 -1.11 10.69 -5.01
C GLU A 25 -2.08 9.63 -4.48
N ASP A 26 -1.89 8.37 -4.86
CA ASP A 26 -2.73 7.25 -4.41
C ASP A 26 -2.61 7.04 -2.89
N PHE A 27 -1.38 7.13 -2.35
CA PHE A 27 -1.15 7.06 -0.91
C PHE A 27 -1.81 8.24 -0.16
N ARG A 28 -1.78 9.44 -0.74
CA ARG A 28 -2.49 10.60 -0.18
C ARG A 28 -3.99 10.35 -0.15
N LYS A 29 -4.59 9.90 -1.26
CA LYS A 29 -6.03 9.56 -1.33
C LYS A 29 -6.40 8.47 -0.31
N PHE A 30 -5.57 7.44 -0.20
CA PHE A 30 -5.73 6.40 0.81
C PHE A 30 -5.74 7.00 2.22
N LYS A 31 -4.77 7.86 2.54
CA LYS A 31 -4.69 8.55 3.84
C LYS A 31 -5.93 9.40 4.11
N ASP A 32 -6.32 10.25 3.16
CA ASP A 32 -7.45 11.18 3.29
C ASP A 32 -8.77 10.43 3.53
N ARG A 33 -8.88 9.21 2.98
CA ARG A 33 -10.05 8.32 3.13
C ARG A 33 -9.90 7.30 4.27
N ASN A 34 -8.80 7.36 5.03
CA ASN A 34 -8.41 6.37 6.02
C ASN A 34 -8.43 4.91 5.49
N GLY A 35 -8.20 4.73 4.19
CA GLY A 35 -8.20 3.43 3.51
C GLY A 35 -9.55 2.71 3.46
N ASN A 36 -10.64 3.35 3.85
CA ASN A 36 -11.94 2.68 4.01
C ASN A 36 -12.44 2.10 2.69
N ILE A 37 -12.34 2.86 1.60
CA ILE A 37 -12.85 2.45 0.28
C ILE A 37 -12.13 1.19 -0.20
N GLU A 38 -10.82 1.15 -0.03
CA GLU A 38 -9.97 0.08 -0.57
C GLU A 38 -10.07 -1.18 0.29
N LEU A 39 -10.18 -1.04 1.61
CA LEU A 39 -10.45 -2.15 2.53
C LEU A 39 -11.84 -2.75 2.32
N GLU A 40 -12.86 -1.92 2.04
CA GLU A 40 -14.22 -2.39 1.73
C GLU A 40 -14.27 -3.11 0.38
N HIS A 41 -13.59 -2.57 -0.63
CA HIS A 41 -13.46 -3.21 -1.94
C HIS A 41 -12.82 -4.59 -1.83
N LEU A 42 -11.68 -4.71 -1.14
CA LEU A 42 -11.00 -5.99 -0.93
C LEU A 42 -11.88 -6.95 -0.11
N SER A 43 -12.59 -6.47 0.91
CA SER A 43 -13.51 -7.31 1.69
C SER A 43 -14.65 -7.87 0.84
N THR A 44 -15.17 -7.08 -0.09
CA THR A 44 -16.22 -7.51 -1.02
C THR A 44 -15.67 -8.53 -2.01
N LEU A 45 -14.50 -8.27 -2.59
CA LEU A 45 -13.85 -9.16 -3.54
C LEU A 45 -13.50 -10.52 -2.91
N ILE A 46 -12.96 -10.53 -1.69
CA ILE A 46 -12.68 -11.76 -0.92
C ILE A 46 -13.97 -12.57 -0.76
N LYS A 47 -15.06 -11.95 -0.31
CA LYS A 47 -16.36 -12.64 -0.13
C LYS A 47 -16.88 -13.22 -1.45
N ASP A 48 -16.73 -12.51 -2.55
CA ASP A 48 -17.18 -12.97 -3.86
C ASP A 48 -16.35 -14.14 -4.40
N LEU A 49 -15.03 -14.15 -4.16
CA LEU A 49 -14.16 -15.26 -4.51
C LEU A 49 -14.48 -16.50 -3.66
N GLU A 50 -14.66 -16.34 -2.35
CA GLU A 50 -15.03 -17.42 -1.44
C GLU A 50 -16.37 -18.04 -1.84
N LYS A 51 -17.37 -17.23 -2.20
CA LYS A 51 -18.66 -17.72 -2.73
C LYS A 51 -18.52 -18.52 -4.03
N ARG A 52 -17.52 -18.21 -4.85
CA ARG A 52 -17.23 -18.91 -6.11
C ARG A 52 -16.32 -20.13 -5.90
N GLY A 53 -15.91 -20.42 -4.67
CA GLY A 53 -14.97 -21.50 -4.37
C GLY A 53 -13.55 -21.22 -4.88
N LEU A 54 -13.20 -19.96 -5.09
CA LEU A 54 -11.87 -19.52 -5.53
C LEU A 54 -11.04 -19.09 -4.33
N ASP A 55 -9.73 -19.32 -4.39
CA ASP A 55 -8.78 -18.94 -3.34
C ASP A 55 -8.57 -17.41 -3.32
N PRO A 56 -8.93 -16.72 -2.22
CA PRO A 56 -8.78 -15.27 -2.08
C PRO A 56 -7.45 -14.85 -1.40
N ASP A 57 -6.49 -15.76 -1.16
CA ASP A 57 -5.31 -15.50 -0.31
C ASP A 57 -4.51 -14.26 -0.70
N ILE A 58 -4.35 -13.99 -2.00
CA ILE A 58 -3.66 -12.79 -2.48
C ILE A 58 -4.39 -11.52 -1.99
N TYR A 59 -5.71 -11.50 -2.06
CA TYR A 59 -6.52 -10.35 -1.65
C TYR A 59 -6.61 -10.21 -0.13
N LYS A 60 -6.63 -11.33 0.61
CA LYS A 60 -6.50 -11.33 2.07
C LYS A 60 -5.18 -10.67 2.49
N LYS A 61 -4.07 -11.09 1.89
CA LYS A 61 -2.75 -10.51 2.16
C LYS A 61 -2.64 -9.05 1.76
N GLN A 62 -3.26 -8.64 0.65
CA GLN A 62 -3.33 -7.22 0.27
C GLN A 62 -4.10 -6.40 1.31
N LYS A 63 -5.22 -6.93 1.82
CA LYS A 63 -6.04 -6.28 2.84
C LYS A 63 -5.27 -6.12 4.15
N GLU A 64 -4.63 -7.17 4.64
CA GLU A 64 -3.78 -7.13 5.85
C GLU A 64 -2.69 -6.06 5.73
N ASN A 65 -2.00 -6.00 4.58
CA ASN A 65 -0.97 -4.98 4.36
C ASN A 65 -1.55 -3.55 4.39
N LEU A 66 -2.76 -3.33 3.85
CA LEU A 66 -3.41 -2.02 3.91
C LEU A 66 -3.85 -1.65 5.33
N GLU A 67 -4.31 -2.61 6.13
CA GLU A 67 -4.62 -2.40 7.55
C GLU A 67 -3.37 -2.00 8.35
N GLU A 68 -2.23 -2.62 8.07
CA GLU A 68 -0.95 -2.24 8.67
C GLU A 68 -0.45 -0.88 8.19
N VAL A 69 -0.61 -0.55 6.90
CA VAL A 69 -0.30 0.79 6.37
C VAL A 69 -1.13 1.84 7.09
N ARG A 70 -2.44 1.61 7.28
CA ARG A 70 -3.31 2.48 8.05
C ARG A 70 -2.83 2.63 9.50
N SER A 71 -2.43 1.54 10.16
CA SER A 71 -1.87 1.58 11.51
C SER A 71 -0.60 2.44 11.60
N LEU A 72 0.30 2.32 10.63
CA LEU A 72 1.54 3.11 10.55
C LEU A 72 1.25 4.61 10.35
N ILE A 73 0.26 4.96 9.52
CA ILE A 73 -0.19 6.35 9.35
C ILE A 73 -0.69 6.92 10.67
N THR A 74 -1.53 6.18 11.41
CA THR A 74 -2.05 6.63 12.72
C THR A 74 -0.94 6.83 13.75
N LYS A 75 0.18 6.08 13.64
CA LYS A 75 1.36 6.22 14.49
C LYS A 75 2.32 7.35 14.05
N GLY A 76 2.03 8.03 12.94
CA GLY A 76 2.89 9.07 12.37
C GLY A 76 4.08 8.54 11.57
N GLU A 77 4.15 7.24 11.29
CA GLU A 77 5.25 6.60 10.55
C GLU A 77 5.01 6.63 9.02
N GLU A 78 4.72 7.81 8.47
CA GLU A 78 4.26 7.95 7.07
C GLU A 78 5.26 7.43 6.02
N ILE A 79 6.57 7.57 6.25
CA ILE A 79 7.61 7.08 5.33
C ILE A 79 7.60 5.55 5.26
N VAL A 80 7.43 4.89 6.41
CA VAL A 80 7.35 3.44 6.52
C VAL A 80 6.05 2.94 5.89
N ALA A 81 4.94 3.62 6.18
CA ALA A 81 3.64 3.37 5.59
C ALA A 81 3.68 3.46 4.06
N PHE A 82 4.28 4.52 3.50
CA PHE A 82 4.43 4.70 2.06
C PHE A 82 5.30 3.61 1.41
N THR A 83 6.40 3.23 2.08
CA THR A 83 7.26 2.14 1.60
C THR A 83 6.50 0.81 1.58
N ARG A 84 5.70 0.53 2.60
CA ARG A 84 4.90 -0.70 2.67
C ARG A 84 3.76 -0.69 1.65
N PHE A 85 3.12 0.46 1.45
CA PHE A 85 2.10 0.66 0.44
C PHE A 85 2.61 0.37 -0.97
N THR A 86 3.75 0.96 -1.35
CA THR A 86 4.37 0.77 -2.67
C THR A 86 4.96 -0.63 -2.87
N ARG A 87 5.32 -1.34 -1.79
CA ARG A 87 5.66 -2.77 -1.87
C ARG A 87 4.43 -3.66 -2.12
N THR A 88 3.30 -3.30 -1.52
CA THR A 88 2.03 -4.02 -1.69
C THR A 88 1.48 -3.78 -3.10
N PHE A 89 1.67 -2.58 -3.63
CA PHE A 89 1.26 -2.15 -4.97
C PHE A 89 2.45 -1.55 -5.74
N PRO A 90 3.29 -2.37 -6.40
CA PRO A 90 4.50 -1.92 -7.09
C PRO A 90 4.27 -0.90 -8.21
N TYR A 91 3.07 -0.90 -8.80
CA TYR A 91 2.63 0.05 -9.82
C TYR A 91 1.60 1.07 -9.31
N CYS A 92 1.57 1.27 -7.97
CA CYS A 92 0.53 2.05 -7.29
C CYS A 92 -0.85 1.37 -7.43
N MET A 93 -1.90 1.92 -6.79
CA MET A 93 -3.16 1.18 -6.73
C MET A 93 -3.79 1.03 -8.13
N PRO A 94 -4.14 -0.20 -8.56
CA PRO A 94 -4.62 -0.45 -9.92
C PRO A 94 -5.98 0.18 -10.22
N HIS A 95 -6.70 0.64 -9.20
CA HIS A 95 -8.05 1.22 -9.31
C HIS A 95 -8.05 2.73 -9.58
N ARG A 96 -7.10 3.25 -10.39
CA ARG A 96 -7.23 4.60 -10.96
C ARG A 96 -8.41 4.73 -11.93
N SER A 97 -8.86 3.59 -12.45
CA SER A 97 -9.99 3.51 -13.36
C SER A 97 -11.31 3.63 -12.59
N ILE A 98 -11.82 4.87 -12.56
CA ILE A 98 -13.23 5.23 -12.42
C ILE A 98 -13.78 5.12 -10.99
N LEU A 99 -13.68 6.22 -10.25
CA LEU A 99 -14.66 6.68 -9.26
C LEU A 99 -14.94 8.16 -9.54
#